data_AF-A0A2T0TKQ9-F1
#
_entry.id   AF-A0A2T0TKQ9-F1
#
_cell.length_a   1.000
_cell.length_b   1.000
_cell.length_c   1.000
_cell.angle_alpha   90.00
_cell.angle_beta   90.00
_cell.angle_gamma   90.00
#
_symmetry.space_group_name_H-M   'P 1'
#
loop_
_entity.id
_entity.type
_entity.pdbx_description
1 polymer ?
#
loop_
_entity_poly.entity_id
_entity_poly.type
_entity_poly.pdbx_seq_one_letter_code
_entity_poly.pdbx_strand_id
1 'polypeptide(L)'
;MTVEFPAVWAASALGEHRPCEDTYGRFPYSGVPSLDHLAFTGAFEWFGDLGEPVDDKFTAALREVERAAAAAGVPLPADFLTYQSRSRIRVALDGVSCCWGDLSDLMPSPFEPGAHLLRFLRDQQDCVIWYLYLRPGQDAFVVHSHELAYHLDHPFEDDSWEPLPELSAEELAAEVSWCAPSFEQFAYRFWIENRLHEVLTDGGRDLEPAERDYLDRYPPRR
;
A
#
# COMPACT_ATOMS: atom_id res chain seq x y z
N MET A 1 -4.88 -22.40 9.56
CA MET A 1 -5.81 -21.36 10.06
C MET A 1 -5.54 -20.12 9.23
N THR A 2 -6.57 -19.42 8.80
CA THR A 2 -6.42 -18.22 7.97
C THR A 2 -6.49 -17.00 8.89
N VAL A 3 -5.50 -16.12 8.81
CA VAL A 3 -5.48 -14.89 9.63
C VAL A 3 -6.45 -13.86 9.05
N GLU A 4 -7.15 -13.14 9.93
CA GLU A 4 -8.00 -12.00 9.56
C GLU A 4 -7.44 -10.74 10.22
N PHE A 5 -7.19 -9.70 9.41
CA PHE A 5 -6.70 -8.41 9.90
C PHE A 5 -7.85 -7.39 9.93
N PRO A 6 -7.85 -6.44 10.88
CA PRO A 6 -8.80 -5.33 10.87
C PRO A 6 -8.70 -4.52 9.57
N ALA A 7 -9.85 -4.24 8.96
CA ALA A 7 -9.92 -3.47 7.71
C ALA A 7 -9.82 -1.96 8.00
N VAL A 8 -8.63 -1.40 7.83
CA VAL A 8 -8.31 -0.01 8.17
C VAL A 8 -7.52 0.64 7.04
N TRP A 9 -7.99 1.81 6.61
CA TRP A 9 -7.31 2.66 5.66
C TRP A 9 -6.52 3.74 6.40
N ALA A 10 -5.19 3.72 6.27
CA ALA A 10 -4.31 4.77 6.78
C ALA A 10 -4.12 5.86 5.73
N ALA A 11 -4.55 7.09 6.02
CA ALA A 11 -4.43 8.22 5.08
C ALA A 11 -4.50 9.58 5.77
N SER A 12 -4.14 10.63 5.04
CA SER A 12 -4.21 12.01 5.52
C SER A 12 -5.63 12.60 5.48
N ALA A 13 -5.78 13.80 6.03
CA ALA A 13 -7.04 14.54 6.06
C ALA A 13 -7.55 14.88 4.64
N LEU A 14 -8.87 14.83 4.44
CA LEU A 14 -9.56 15.36 3.26
C LEU A 14 -10.55 16.46 3.66
N GLY A 15 -10.06 17.42 4.44
CA GLY A 15 -10.86 18.53 4.97
C GLY A 15 -12.09 18.04 5.74
N GLU A 16 -13.26 18.56 5.37
CA GLU A 16 -14.52 18.21 6.04
C GLU A 16 -14.96 16.76 5.77
N HIS A 17 -14.59 16.18 4.63
CA HIS A 17 -15.00 14.83 4.26
C HIS A 17 -14.36 13.76 5.14
N ARG A 18 -13.13 14.02 5.61
CA ARG A 18 -12.38 13.13 6.49
C ARG A 18 -11.35 13.91 7.31
N PRO A 19 -11.69 14.39 8.52
CA PRO A 19 -10.74 15.08 9.37
C PRO A 19 -9.66 14.12 9.89
N CYS A 20 -8.45 14.63 10.05
CA CYS A 20 -7.32 13.94 10.66
C CYS A 20 -6.51 14.95 11.48
N GLU A 21 -6.13 14.58 12.70
CA GLU A 21 -5.35 15.45 13.61
C GLU A 21 -3.83 15.25 13.46
N ASP A 22 -3.41 14.11 12.91
CA ASP A 22 -2.01 13.72 12.70
C ASP A 22 -1.67 13.60 11.19
N THR A 23 -0.44 13.18 10.86
CA THR A 23 -0.01 12.89 9.47
C THR A 23 -0.92 11.84 8.80
N TYR A 24 -1.27 10.79 9.55
CA TYR A 24 -2.19 9.72 9.11
C TYR A 24 -3.26 9.44 10.16
N GLY A 25 -4.49 9.34 9.69
CA GLY A 25 -5.62 8.82 10.46
C GLY A 25 -5.85 7.36 10.11
N ARG A 26 -6.34 6.59 11.09
CA ARG A 26 -6.78 5.20 10.90
C ARG A 26 -8.29 5.17 10.72
N PHE A 27 -8.75 5.01 9.48
CA PHE A 27 -10.17 5.03 9.14
C PHE A 27 -10.70 3.62 8.92
N PRO A 28 -11.86 3.23 9.48
CA PRO A 28 -12.51 1.98 9.12
C PRO A 28 -12.71 1.93 7.60
N TYR A 29 -12.37 0.80 6.96
CA TYR A 29 -12.45 0.70 5.50
C TYR A 29 -13.88 0.90 4.97
N SER A 30 -14.90 0.56 5.77
CA SER A 30 -16.31 0.82 5.45
C SER A 30 -16.69 2.31 5.42
N GLY A 31 -15.84 3.19 5.95
CA GLY A 31 -16.03 4.63 5.98
C GLY A 31 -15.38 5.38 4.81
N VAL A 32 -14.59 4.71 3.96
CA VAL A 32 -14.04 5.31 2.73
C VAL A 32 -14.91 4.95 1.51
N PRO A 33 -14.92 5.77 0.45
CA PRO A 33 -15.72 5.51 -0.76
C PRO A 33 -15.52 4.09 -1.30
N SER A 34 -16.60 3.36 -1.58
CA SER A 34 -16.47 2.06 -2.25
C SER A 34 -15.96 2.25 -3.68
N LEU A 35 -15.18 1.27 -4.15
CA LEU A 35 -14.64 1.23 -5.50
C LEU A 35 -15.32 0.10 -6.28
N ASP A 36 -15.56 0.32 -7.57
CA ASP A 36 -16.06 -0.73 -8.46
C ASP A 36 -14.93 -1.70 -8.79
N HIS A 37 -14.95 -2.88 -8.18
CA HIS A 37 -13.90 -3.90 -8.37
C HIS A 37 -13.70 -4.30 -9.84
N LEU A 38 -14.72 -4.17 -10.70
CA LEU A 38 -14.63 -4.53 -12.11
C LEU A 38 -13.80 -3.53 -12.93
N ALA A 39 -13.59 -2.31 -12.42
CA ALA A 39 -12.79 -1.29 -13.07
C ALA A 39 -11.27 -1.49 -12.87
N PHE A 40 -10.85 -2.42 -12.00
CA PHE A 40 -9.45 -2.67 -11.66
C PHE A 40 -8.99 -4.01 -12.24
N THR A 41 -8.52 -3.97 -13.48
CA THR A 41 -8.18 -5.14 -14.31
C THR A 41 -6.69 -5.50 -14.27
N GLY A 42 -5.89 -4.71 -13.56
CA GLY A 42 -4.43 -4.71 -13.56
C GLY A 42 -3.79 -3.85 -14.65
N ALA A 43 -4.60 -3.22 -15.51
CA ALA A 43 -4.11 -2.40 -16.60
C ALA A 43 -3.98 -0.89 -16.24
N PHE A 44 -4.45 -0.47 -15.06
CA PHE A 44 -4.38 0.93 -14.60
C PHE A 44 -5.02 1.90 -15.60
N GLU A 45 -6.18 1.53 -16.16
CA GLU A 45 -6.88 2.31 -17.18
C GLU A 45 -7.26 3.71 -16.67
N TRP A 46 -7.49 3.86 -15.37
CA TRP A 46 -7.75 5.13 -14.70
C TRP A 46 -6.55 6.10 -14.72
N PHE A 47 -5.32 5.57 -14.85
CA PHE A 47 -4.10 6.38 -14.93
C PHE A 47 -3.74 6.70 -16.39
N GLY A 48 -4.01 5.77 -17.31
CA GLY A 48 -3.75 5.92 -18.74
C GLY A 48 -2.33 5.51 -19.12
N ASP A 49 -1.51 6.48 -19.57
CA ASP A 49 -0.14 6.20 -20.01
C ASP A 49 0.76 5.82 -18.82
N LEU A 50 1.14 4.54 -18.73
CA LEU A 50 1.98 4.01 -17.65
C LEU A 50 3.47 4.35 -17.84
N GLY A 51 3.85 4.85 -19.02
CA GLY A 51 5.22 5.17 -19.38
C GLY A 51 6.05 3.97 -19.82
N GLU A 52 7.34 4.25 -20.02
CA GLU A 52 8.32 3.29 -20.51
C GLU A 52 8.66 2.23 -19.45
N PRO A 53 9.16 1.05 -19.88
CA PRO A 53 9.77 0.10 -18.97
C PRO A 53 10.82 0.75 -18.06
N VAL A 54 10.85 0.33 -16.80
CA VAL A 54 11.89 0.74 -15.85
C VAL A 54 13.28 0.23 -16.26
N ASP A 55 14.33 0.80 -15.67
CA ASP A 55 15.70 0.45 -16.01
C ASP A 55 16.06 -1.02 -15.69
N ASP A 56 17.17 -1.48 -16.28
CA ASP A 56 17.62 -2.87 -16.17
C ASP A 56 17.93 -3.28 -14.73
N LYS A 57 18.42 -2.36 -13.89
CA LYS A 57 18.77 -2.64 -12.50
C LYS A 57 17.51 -2.92 -11.70
N PHE A 58 16.49 -2.07 -11.83
CA PHE A 58 15.21 -2.30 -11.18
C PHE A 58 14.54 -3.56 -11.71
N THR A 59 14.57 -3.76 -13.03
CA THR A 59 14.04 -4.97 -13.67
C THR A 59 14.68 -6.24 -13.11
N ALA A 60 16.00 -6.23 -12.86
CA ALA A 60 16.70 -7.36 -12.26
C ALA A 60 16.26 -7.63 -10.82
N ALA A 61 16.08 -6.60 -10.00
CA ALA A 61 15.59 -6.73 -8.63
C ALA A 61 14.16 -7.30 -8.60
N LEU A 62 13.25 -6.77 -9.42
CA LEU A 62 11.89 -7.29 -9.54
C LEU A 62 11.86 -8.77 -9.94
N ARG A 63 12.71 -9.17 -10.90
CA ARG A 63 12.83 -10.57 -11.34
C ARG A 63 13.38 -11.51 -10.27
N GLU A 64 14.17 -11.02 -9.32
CA GLU A 64 14.63 -11.83 -8.19
C GLU A 64 13.47 -12.14 -7.25
N VAL A 65 12.72 -11.12 -6.86
CA VAL A 65 11.54 -11.27 -6.00
C VAL A 65 10.47 -12.13 -6.68
N GLU A 66 10.22 -11.93 -7.98
CA GLU A 66 9.28 -12.75 -8.76
C GLU A 66 9.69 -14.23 -8.76
N ARG A 67 10.98 -14.53 -8.93
CA ARG A 67 11.50 -15.91 -8.88
C ARG A 67 11.36 -16.51 -7.48
N ALA A 68 11.67 -15.75 -6.43
CA ALA A 68 11.51 -16.19 -5.05
C ALA A 68 10.03 -16.50 -4.73
N ALA A 69 9.13 -15.61 -5.14
CA ALA A 69 7.69 -15.74 -4.97
C ALA A 69 7.13 -16.97 -5.71
N ALA A 70 7.56 -17.19 -6.95
CA ALA A 70 7.19 -18.38 -7.72
C ALA A 70 7.72 -19.67 -7.08
N ALA A 71 8.97 -19.69 -6.60
CA ALA A 71 9.56 -20.83 -5.92
C ALA A 71 8.85 -21.18 -4.60
N ALA A 72 8.32 -20.17 -3.91
CA ALA A 72 7.52 -20.32 -2.70
C ALA A 72 6.03 -20.65 -2.95
N GLY A 73 5.59 -20.74 -4.21
CA GLY A 73 4.19 -21.05 -4.57
C GLY A 73 3.22 -19.89 -4.34
N VAL A 74 3.73 -18.66 -4.28
CA VAL A 74 2.97 -17.43 -4.01
C VAL A 74 3.24 -16.38 -5.09
N PRO A 75 2.85 -16.63 -6.36
CA PRO A 75 3.20 -15.75 -7.47
C PRO A 75 2.75 -14.31 -7.25
N LEU A 76 3.54 -13.35 -7.73
CA LEU A 76 3.20 -11.93 -7.61
C LEU A 76 1.96 -11.58 -8.46
N PRO A 77 1.08 -10.70 -7.96
CA PRO A 77 -0.07 -10.23 -8.72
C PRO A 77 0.31 -9.52 -10.02
N ALA A 78 -0.49 -9.70 -11.07
CA ALA A 78 -0.23 -9.11 -12.38
C ALA A 78 -0.32 -7.57 -12.37
N ASP A 79 -1.22 -7.02 -11.56
CA ASP A 79 -1.36 -5.57 -11.36
C ASP A 79 -0.10 -4.98 -10.69
N PHE A 80 0.44 -5.67 -9.68
CA PHE A 80 1.69 -5.30 -9.04
C PHE A 80 2.88 -5.33 -10.01
N LEU A 81 3.01 -6.39 -10.81
CA LEU A 81 4.08 -6.49 -11.83
C LEU A 81 3.95 -5.40 -12.89
N THR A 82 2.73 -5.07 -13.30
CA THR A 82 2.46 -3.99 -14.25
C THR A 82 2.88 -2.64 -13.67
N TYR A 83 2.52 -2.36 -12.42
CA TYR A 83 2.97 -1.14 -11.73
C TYR A 83 4.49 -1.07 -11.61
N GLN A 84 5.12 -2.12 -11.08
CA GLN A 84 6.56 -2.10 -10.79
C GLN A 84 7.43 -1.98 -12.05
N SER A 85 6.93 -2.43 -13.19
CA SER A 85 7.65 -2.41 -14.47
C SER A 85 7.52 -1.11 -15.26
N ARG A 86 6.70 -0.14 -14.81
CA ARG A 86 6.34 1.05 -15.60
C ARG A 86 6.75 2.35 -14.89
N SER A 87 7.54 3.17 -15.57
CA SER A 87 8.22 4.32 -14.96
C SER A 87 7.28 5.45 -14.52
N ARG A 88 6.29 5.83 -15.33
CA ARG A 88 5.48 7.02 -15.08
C ARG A 88 4.51 6.83 -13.92
N ILE A 89 3.86 5.67 -13.84
CA ILE A 89 2.93 5.40 -12.73
C ILE A 89 3.64 5.32 -11.38
N ARG A 90 4.87 4.80 -11.36
CA ARG A 90 5.69 4.77 -10.15
C ARG A 90 6.09 6.15 -9.68
N VAL A 91 6.63 6.97 -10.59
CA VAL A 91 6.98 8.36 -10.28
C VAL A 91 5.75 9.14 -9.83
N ALA A 92 4.56 8.85 -10.39
CA ALA A 92 3.33 9.49 -9.96
C ALA A 92 2.89 9.08 -8.56
N LEU A 93 3.00 7.80 -8.18
CA LEU A 93 2.67 7.36 -6.82
C LEU A 93 3.69 7.87 -5.79
N ASP A 94 4.99 7.85 -6.13
CA ASP A 94 6.05 8.42 -5.29
C ASP A 94 5.95 9.95 -5.19
N GLY A 95 5.28 10.60 -6.14
CA GLY A 95 5.22 12.06 -6.25
C GLY A 95 3.96 12.70 -5.65
N VAL A 96 2.95 11.93 -5.25
CA VAL A 96 1.70 12.48 -4.68
C VAL A 96 1.77 12.64 -3.16
N SER A 97 2.76 12.06 -2.50
CA SER A 97 2.98 12.20 -1.06
C SER A 97 4.48 12.24 -0.78
N CYS A 98 4.87 12.25 0.50
CA CYS A 98 6.25 12.01 0.90
C CYS A 98 6.60 10.51 1.00
N CYS A 99 5.76 9.62 0.47
CA CYS A 99 6.06 8.19 0.44
C CYS A 99 6.94 7.84 -0.78
N TRP A 100 7.70 6.76 -0.70
CA TRP A 100 8.47 6.24 -1.83
C TRP A 100 8.36 4.73 -1.96
N GLY A 101 8.46 4.25 -3.20
CA GLY A 101 8.54 2.84 -3.53
C GLY A 101 9.78 2.19 -2.90
N ASP A 102 9.56 1.16 -2.09
CA ASP A 102 10.61 0.43 -1.37
C ASP A 102 10.34 -1.07 -1.43
N LEU A 103 10.95 -1.73 -2.43
CA LEU A 103 10.79 -3.16 -2.68
C LEU A 103 11.75 -3.97 -1.82
N SER A 104 11.23 -4.73 -0.86
CA SER A 104 12.03 -5.65 -0.03
C SER A 104 12.27 -7.00 -0.72
N ASP A 105 13.04 -7.87 -0.07
CA ASP A 105 13.00 -9.31 -0.32
C ASP A 105 11.65 -9.90 0.11
N LEU A 106 11.37 -11.13 -0.34
CA LEU A 106 10.18 -11.88 0.07
C LEU A 106 10.34 -12.42 1.49
N MET A 107 9.48 -12.00 2.40
CA MET A 107 9.54 -12.38 3.82
C MET A 107 8.48 -13.44 4.15
N PRO A 108 8.82 -14.53 4.87
CA PRO A 108 7.80 -15.44 5.39
C PRO A 108 6.84 -14.73 6.34
N SER A 109 5.54 -15.00 6.22
CA SER A 109 4.56 -14.48 7.18
C SER A 109 4.68 -15.23 8.51
N PRO A 110 4.79 -14.52 9.65
CA PRO A 110 4.75 -15.16 10.97
C PRO A 110 3.34 -15.64 11.37
N PHE A 111 2.31 -15.22 10.62
CA PHE A 111 0.90 -15.42 11.00
C PHE A 111 0.27 -16.67 10.37
N GLU A 112 0.71 -17.02 9.17
CA GLU A 112 0.11 -18.09 8.39
C GLU A 112 1.20 -18.90 7.67
N PRO A 113 1.28 -20.23 7.90
CA PRO A 113 2.28 -21.07 7.25
C PRO A 113 2.19 -21.01 5.72
N GLY A 114 3.32 -20.71 5.07
CA GLY A 114 3.44 -20.64 3.62
C GLY A 114 2.98 -19.31 3.01
N ALA A 115 2.34 -18.43 3.78
CA ALA A 115 2.09 -17.06 3.36
C ALA A 115 3.36 -16.22 3.44
N HIS A 116 3.43 -15.15 2.65
CA HIS A 116 4.57 -14.26 2.58
C HIS A 116 4.13 -12.79 2.56
N LEU A 117 5.06 -11.92 2.92
CA LEU A 117 4.96 -10.48 2.90
C LEU A 117 6.00 -9.92 1.92
N LEU A 118 5.62 -8.87 1.19
CA LEU A 118 6.53 -8.13 0.32
C LEU A 118 6.30 -6.64 0.52
N ARG A 119 7.26 -5.93 1.10
CA ARG A 119 7.19 -4.47 1.23
C ARG A 119 7.27 -3.85 -0.15
N PHE A 120 6.49 -2.79 -0.37
CA PHE A 120 6.55 -2.07 -1.64
C PHE A 120 6.48 -0.55 -1.50
N LEU A 121 6.07 0.00 -0.36
CA LEU A 121 5.93 1.44 -0.16
C LEU A 121 6.18 1.79 1.31
N ARG A 122 6.85 2.93 1.55
CA ARG A 122 7.10 3.47 2.88
C ARG A 122 6.79 4.95 2.93
N ASP A 123 6.31 5.39 4.09
CA ASP A 123 6.26 6.79 4.46
C ASP A 123 7.64 7.33 4.87
N GLN A 124 7.88 8.63 4.67
CA GLN A 124 9.17 9.26 5.01
C GLN A 124 9.54 9.25 6.49
N GLN A 125 8.54 9.17 7.37
CA GLN A 125 8.71 9.12 8.80
C GLN A 125 8.60 7.67 9.31
N ASP A 126 8.47 6.71 8.39
CA ASP A 126 8.24 5.30 8.65
C ASP A 126 6.99 5.02 9.49
N CYS A 127 6.09 5.98 9.64
CA CYS A 127 4.91 5.82 10.50
C CYS A 127 3.84 4.90 9.88
N VAL A 128 3.89 4.68 8.56
CA VAL A 128 3.09 3.69 7.84
C VAL A 128 3.94 3.04 6.75
N ILE A 129 3.90 1.71 6.70
CA ILE A 129 4.63 0.91 5.72
C ILE A 129 3.68 -0.12 5.14
N TRP A 130 3.68 -0.26 3.81
CA TRP A 130 2.72 -1.09 3.09
C TRP A 130 3.38 -2.32 2.47
N TYR A 131 2.63 -3.42 2.53
CA TYR A 131 3.07 -4.74 2.10
C TYR A 131 1.99 -5.42 1.26
N LEU A 132 2.41 -6.23 0.30
CA LEU A 132 1.57 -7.28 -0.25
C LEU A 132 1.59 -8.48 0.69
N TYR A 133 0.40 -8.97 1.01
CA TYR A 133 0.20 -10.25 1.68
C TYR A 133 -0.11 -11.31 0.62
N LEU A 134 0.75 -12.32 0.51
CA LEU A 134 0.70 -13.34 -0.53
C LEU A 134 0.39 -14.69 0.10
N ARG A 135 -0.67 -15.37 -0.37
CA ARG A 135 -1.10 -16.69 0.12
C ARG A 135 -1.07 -17.73 -0.99
N PRO A 136 -0.65 -18.98 -0.71
CA PRO A 136 -0.67 -20.03 -1.73
C PRO A 136 -2.09 -20.29 -2.25
N GLY A 137 -2.30 -20.11 -3.55
CA GLY A 137 -3.57 -20.39 -4.23
C GLY A 137 -4.73 -19.44 -3.89
N GLN A 138 -4.45 -18.28 -3.28
CA GLN A 138 -5.44 -17.23 -3.02
C GLN A 138 -4.98 -15.90 -3.62
N ASP A 139 -5.93 -14.99 -3.79
CA ASP A 139 -5.63 -13.63 -4.22
C ASP A 139 -4.80 -12.89 -3.16
N ALA A 140 -3.79 -12.17 -3.62
CA ALA A 140 -3.02 -11.29 -2.75
C ALA A 140 -3.82 -10.06 -2.36
N PHE A 141 -3.51 -9.48 -1.22
CA PHE A 141 -4.12 -8.23 -0.74
C PHE A 141 -3.08 -7.31 -0.13
N VAL A 142 -3.43 -6.04 0.06
CA VAL A 142 -2.54 -5.04 0.66
C VAL A 142 -2.80 -4.92 2.15
N VAL A 143 -1.73 -4.89 2.92
CA VAL A 143 -1.75 -4.57 4.36
C VAL A 143 -0.82 -3.40 4.66
N HIS A 144 -0.99 -2.76 5.81
CA HIS A 144 0.00 -1.85 6.36
C HIS A 144 0.29 -2.18 7.83
N SER A 145 1.52 -1.88 8.24
CA SER A 145 1.98 -2.01 9.62
C SER A 145 3.30 -1.27 9.80
N HIS A 146 3.46 -0.57 10.92
CA HIS A 146 4.75 -0.05 11.36
C HIS A 146 5.64 -1.15 11.95
N GLU A 147 5.05 -2.02 12.78
CA GLU A 147 5.75 -3.05 13.56
C GLU A 147 6.40 -4.13 12.69
N LEU A 148 5.81 -4.48 11.54
CA LEU A 148 6.40 -5.45 10.61
C LEU A 148 7.82 -5.04 10.17
N ALA A 149 8.08 -3.73 10.02
CA ALA A 149 9.38 -3.27 9.59
C ALA A 149 10.46 -3.53 10.64
N TYR A 150 10.15 -3.28 11.92
CA TYR A 150 11.11 -3.51 13.00
C TYR A 150 11.33 -4.99 13.31
N HIS A 151 10.27 -5.80 13.21
CA HIS A 151 10.30 -7.19 13.66
C HIS A 151 10.66 -8.21 12.58
N LEU A 152 10.49 -7.88 11.29
CA LEU A 152 10.74 -8.83 10.18
C LEU A 152 11.73 -8.31 9.13
N ASP A 153 11.57 -7.05 8.74
CA ASP A 153 12.26 -6.47 7.59
C ASP A 153 13.65 -5.91 7.99
N HIS A 154 13.84 -5.60 9.28
CA HIS A 154 15.06 -5.05 9.89
C HIS A 154 15.77 -3.98 9.01
N PRO A 155 15.07 -2.98 8.46
CA PRO A 155 15.69 -2.03 7.53
C PRO A 155 16.61 -1.03 8.23
N PHE A 156 16.68 -1.06 9.56
CA PHE A 156 17.48 -0.17 10.40
C PHE A 156 18.62 -0.97 11.04
N GLU A 157 19.68 -1.25 10.28
CA GLU A 157 20.96 -1.77 10.81
C GLU A 157 21.71 -0.66 11.58
N ASP A 158 21.06 -0.04 12.57
CA ASP A 158 21.72 0.88 13.50
C ASP A 158 21.75 0.26 14.89
N ASP A 159 22.93 -0.23 15.29
CA ASP A 159 23.25 -0.81 16.60
C ASP A 159 22.97 0.15 17.78
N SER A 160 22.53 1.38 17.54
CA SER A 160 22.24 2.38 18.57
C SER A 160 20.81 2.35 19.14
N TRP A 161 19.90 1.55 18.57
CA TRP A 161 18.54 1.43 19.08
C TRP A 161 18.42 0.33 20.13
N GLU A 162 17.73 0.62 21.24
CA GLU A 162 17.37 -0.43 22.20
C GLU A 162 16.50 -1.48 21.49
N PRO A 163 16.78 -2.78 21.67
CA PRO A 163 15.97 -3.82 21.05
C PRO A 163 14.52 -3.68 21.51
N LEU A 164 13.61 -3.54 20.55
CA LEU A 164 12.17 -3.53 20.82
C LEU A 164 11.76 -4.86 21.49
N PRO A 165 10.74 -4.85 22.36
CA PRO A 165 10.24 -6.08 22.95
C PRO A 165 9.83 -7.07 21.86
N GLU A 166 10.29 -8.31 21.97
CA GLU A 166 9.84 -9.37 21.06
C GLU A 166 8.33 -9.54 21.17
N LEU A 167 7.60 -9.31 20.07
CA LEU A 167 6.18 -9.57 19.97
C LEU A 167 5.95 -11.02 19.55
N SER A 168 4.96 -11.67 20.16
CA SER A 168 4.43 -12.92 19.63
C SER A 168 3.77 -12.70 18.25
N ALA A 169 3.58 -13.78 17.49
CA ALA A 169 2.88 -13.70 16.21
C ALA A 169 1.45 -13.16 16.34
N GLU A 170 0.79 -13.39 17.49
CA GLU A 170 -0.57 -12.88 17.76
C GLU A 170 -0.54 -11.38 18.05
N GLU A 171 0.40 -10.91 18.88
CA GLU A 171 0.58 -9.48 19.16
C GLU A 171 0.97 -8.72 17.89
N LEU A 172 1.90 -9.25 17.10
CA LEU A 172 2.29 -8.64 15.84
C LEU A 172 1.15 -8.63 14.81
N ALA A 173 0.29 -9.66 14.79
CA ALA A 173 -0.87 -9.70 13.89
C ALA A 173 -1.90 -8.61 14.24
N ALA A 174 -2.03 -8.25 15.52
CA ALA A 174 -2.92 -7.17 15.97
C ALA A 174 -2.45 -5.79 15.48
N GLU A 175 -1.17 -5.65 15.14
CA GLU A 175 -0.55 -4.43 14.61
C GLU A 175 -0.53 -4.37 13.07
N VAL A 176 -1.12 -5.36 12.41
CA VAL A 176 -1.30 -5.40 10.95
C VAL A 176 -2.74 -5.07 10.61
N SER A 177 -2.92 -4.17 9.63
CA SER A 177 -4.24 -3.78 9.13
C SER A 177 -4.39 -4.13 7.67
N TRP A 178 -5.52 -4.75 7.33
CA TRP A 178 -5.92 -4.95 5.93
C TRP A 178 -6.32 -3.62 5.30
N CYS A 179 -5.85 -3.37 4.08
CA CYS A 179 -5.88 -2.07 3.44
C CYS A 179 -6.68 -2.06 2.13
N ALA A 180 -6.47 -3.05 1.25
CA ALA A 180 -7.16 -3.13 -0.03
C ALA A 180 -7.15 -4.58 -0.56
N PRO A 181 -8.16 -4.96 -1.36
CA PRO A 181 -8.25 -6.33 -1.90
C PRO A 181 -7.31 -6.59 -3.09
N SER A 182 -6.73 -5.55 -3.70
CA SER A 182 -5.73 -5.68 -4.75
C SER A 182 -4.75 -4.50 -4.71
N PHE A 183 -3.62 -4.63 -5.40
CA PHE A 183 -2.64 -3.55 -5.48
C PHE A 183 -3.19 -2.37 -6.28
N GLU A 184 -3.88 -2.61 -7.40
CA GLU A 184 -4.42 -1.52 -8.22
C GLU A 184 -5.46 -0.68 -7.46
N GLN A 185 -6.31 -1.32 -6.65
CA GLN A 185 -7.29 -0.60 -5.83
C GLN A 185 -6.62 0.24 -4.74
N PHE A 186 -5.55 -0.30 -4.14
CA PHE A 186 -4.69 0.49 -3.25
C PHE A 186 -4.11 1.70 -3.98
N ALA A 187 -3.48 1.47 -5.14
CA ALA A 187 -2.78 2.50 -5.90
C ALA A 187 -3.72 3.63 -6.33
N TYR A 188 -4.92 3.31 -6.84
CA TYR A 188 -5.93 4.32 -7.20
C TYR A 188 -6.34 5.16 -5.99
N ARG A 189 -6.71 4.51 -4.88
CA ARG A 189 -7.17 5.21 -3.68
C ARG A 189 -6.07 6.08 -3.09
N PHE A 190 -4.87 5.52 -2.97
CA PHE A 190 -3.69 6.24 -2.50
C PHE A 190 -3.41 7.46 -3.36
N TRP A 191 -3.41 7.29 -4.68
CA TRP A 191 -3.13 8.38 -5.63
C TRP A 191 -4.17 9.50 -5.57
N ILE A 192 -5.46 9.15 -5.64
CA ILE A 192 -6.52 10.15 -5.69
C ILE A 192 -6.66 10.90 -4.36
N GLU A 193 -6.52 10.21 -3.22
CA GLU A 193 -6.66 10.85 -1.91
C GLU A 193 -5.48 11.75 -1.57
N ASN A 194 -4.24 11.39 -1.94
CA ASN A 194 -3.10 12.26 -1.69
C ASN A 194 -3.14 13.54 -2.56
N ARG A 195 -3.58 13.42 -3.83
CA ARG A 195 -3.87 14.61 -4.66
C ARG A 195 -4.96 15.49 -4.08
N LEU A 196 -6.03 14.87 -3.57
CA LEU A 196 -7.10 15.59 -2.90
C LEU A 196 -6.59 16.32 -1.65
N HIS A 197 -5.76 15.66 -0.85
CA HIS A 197 -5.15 16.26 0.35
C HIS A 197 -4.35 17.52 0.00
N GLU A 198 -3.48 17.45 -1.02
CA GLU A 198 -2.69 18.58 -1.50
C GLU A 198 -3.61 19.75 -1.93
N VAL A 199 -4.62 19.47 -2.77
CA VAL A 199 -5.56 20.51 -3.25
C VAL A 199 -6.33 21.17 -2.10
N LEU A 200 -6.84 20.37 -1.17
CA LEU A 200 -7.66 20.85 -0.06
C LEU A 200 -6.86 21.60 1.01
N THR A 201 -5.56 21.33 1.11
CA THR A 201 -4.67 21.95 2.11
C THR A 201 -3.99 23.19 1.55
N ASP A 202 -3.44 23.11 0.34
CA ASP A 202 -2.62 24.17 -0.24
C ASP A 202 -3.42 25.14 -1.13
N GLY A 203 -4.68 24.79 -1.47
CA GLY A 203 -5.61 25.66 -2.20
C GLY A 203 -5.16 26.00 -3.63
N GLY A 204 -4.27 25.19 -4.21
CA GLY A 204 -3.49 25.56 -5.40
C GLY A 204 -4.19 25.38 -6.74
N ARG A 205 -5.32 24.64 -6.81
CA ARG A 205 -6.08 24.40 -8.05
C ARG A 205 -7.51 23.98 -7.78
N ASP A 206 -8.34 24.07 -8.82
CA ASP A 206 -9.67 23.46 -8.81
C ASP A 206 -9.56 21.92 -8.84
N LEU A 207 -10.56 21.27 -8.24
CA LEU A 207 -10.71 19.82 -8.31
C LEU A 207 -10.94 19.36 -9.75
N GLU A 208 -10.35 18.24 -10.13
CA GLU A 208 -10.68 17.56 -11.38
C GLU A 208 -12.04 16.82 -11.26
N PRO A 209 -12.72 16.48 -12.37
CA PRO A 209 -13.98 15.75 -12.31
C PRO A 209 -13.90 14.45 -11.50
N ALA A 210 -12.86 13.64 -11.70
CA ALA A 210 -12.67 12.38 -10.97
C ALA A 210 -12.47 12.59 -9.47
N GLU A 211 -11.81 13.69 -9.07
CA GLU A 211 -11.57 14.06 -7.67
C GLU A 211 -12.86 14.48 -6.98
N ARG A 212 -13.72 15.28 -7.66
CA ARG A 212 -15.07 15.59 -7.17
C ARG A 212 -15.93 14.34 -7.06
N ASP A 213 -15.97 13.52 -8.10
CA ASP A 213 -16.73 12.26 -8.11
C ASP A 213 -16.26 11.30 -6.99
N TYR A 214 -14.99 11.36 -6.60
CA TYR A 214 -14.48 10.61 -5.45
C TYR A 214 -14.95 11.21 -4.12
N LEU A 215 -14.84 12.52 -3.92
CA LEU A 215 -15.30 13.19 -2.69
C LEU A 215 -16.81 13.05 -2.48
N ASP A 216 -17.61 13.11 -3.54
CA ASP A 216 -19.08 12.99 -3.49
C ASP A 216 -19.55 11.60 -3.03
N ARG A 217 -18.66 10.59 -3.07
CA ARG A 217 -18.93 9.24 -2.55
C ARG A 217 -18.65 9.09 -1.06
N TYR A 218 -18.07 10.09 -0.39
CA TYR A 218 -17.99 10.04 1.07
C TYR A 218 -19.39 10.12 1.68
N PRO A 219 -19.67 9.34 2.75
CA PRO A 219 -20.95 9.43 3.43
C PRO A 219 -21.14 10.88 3.95
N PRO A 220 -22.35 11.45 3.80
CA PRO A 220 -22.63 12.77 4.35
C PRO A 220 -22.40 12.75 5.86
N ARG A 221 -21.83 13.84 6.41
CA ARG A 221 -21.66 13.99 7.86
C ARG A 221 -23.02 13.81 8.55
N ARG A 222 -23.06 12.92 9.55
CA ARG A 222 -24.19 12.84 10.49
C ARG A 222 -24.08 13.93 11.54
#